data_AF-A0A970SQ41-F1
#
_entry.id   AF-A0A970SQ41-F1
#
_cell.length_a   1.000
_cell.length_b   1.000
_cell.length_c   1.000
_cell.angle_alpha   90.00
_cell.angle_beta   90.00
_cell.angle_gamma   90.00
#
_symmetry.space_group_name_H-M   'P 1'
#
loop_
_entity.id
_entity.type
_entity.pdbx_description
1 polymer ?
#
loop_
_entity_poly.entity_id
_entity_poly.type
_entity_poly.pdbx_seq_one_letter_code
_entity_poly.pdbx_strand_id
1 'polypeptide(L)'
;MSINDLLHAFKEAENTADYQLESVVIDLTEQICEIMEAKGISRADLARKLDKSRAWVTKVLRGDQNLTLKTVVDVFWELGYRIEFESHPKMPSWSEWGEYESYSSRDVVSINVYSEPLDSFEAEYEDQPLEEPMEQENVVAA
;
A
#
# COMPACT_ATOMS: atom_id res chain seq x y z
N MET A 1 -9.23 27.87 -29.68
CA MET A 1 -9.14 27.23 -28.36
C MET A 1 -7.87 27.74 -27.70
N SER A 2 -7.98 28.47 -26.60
CA SER A 2 -6.84 28.98 -25.85
C SER A 2 -6.15 27.85 -25.08
N ILE A 3 -4.86 28.00 -24.76
CA ILE A 3 -4.13 27.08 -23.86
C ILE A 3 -4.87 26.95 -22.51
N ASN A 4 -5.49 28.04 -22.05
CA ASN A 4 -6.26 28.05 -20.81
C ASN A 4 -7.52 27.19 -20.92
N ASP A 5 -8.23 27.24 -22.06
CA ASP A 5 -9.42 26.40 -22.31
C ASP A 5 -9.06 24.91 -22.33
N LEU A 6 -7.90 24.56 -22.90
CA LEU A 6 -7.38 23.19 -22.88
C LEU A 6 -7.08 22.75 -21.45
N LEU A 7 -6.37 23.59 -20.68
CA LEU A 7 -6.01 23.28 -19.30
C LEU A 7 -7.25 23.10 -18.39
N HIS A 8 -8.32 23.85 -18.64
CA HIS A 8 -9.61 23.64 -17.97
C HIS A 8 -10.26 22.31 -18.33
N ALA A 9 -10.35 22.01 -19.62
CA ALA A 9 -10.93 20.75 -20.08
C ALA A 9 -10.17 19.53 -19.52
N PHE A 10 -8.83 19.61 -19.41
CA PHE A 10 -8.03 18.58 -18.74
C PHE A 10 -8.37 18.45 -17.26
N LYS A 11 -8.37 19.54 -16.48
CA LYS A 11 -8.66 19.49 -15.04
C LYS A 11 -10.07 18.98 -14.71
N GLU A 12 -11.06 19.30 -15.54
CA GLU A 12 -12.41 18.77 -15.35
C GLU A 12 -12.48 17.27 -15.63
N ALA A 13 -11.75 16.77 -16.64
CA ALA A 13 -11.66 15.35 -16.93
C ALA A 13 -10.97 14.56 -15.81
N GLU A 14 -9.93 15.14 -15.19
CA GLU A 14 -9.25 14.59 -14.01
C GLU A 14 -10.17 14.49 -12.79
N ASN A 15 -11.22 15.32 -12.73
CA ASN A 15 -12.13 15.41 -11.60
C ASN A 15 -13.29 14.39 -11.65
N THR A 16 -13.07 13.23 -12.27
CA THR A 16 -14.08 12.18 -12.44
C THR A 16 -13.70 10.92 -11.65
N ALA A 17 -14.72 10.15 -11.24
CA ALA A 17 -14.50 8.90 -10.51
C ALA A 17 -13.77 7.85 -11.37
N ASP A 18 -14.04 7.83 -12.69
CA ASP A 18 -13.36 6.93 -13.62
C ASP A 18 -11.88 7.29 -13.75
N TYR A 19 -11.54 8.58 -13.88
CA TYR A 19 -10.14 9.02 -13.88
C TYR A 19 -9.43 8.65 -12.57
N GLN A 20 -10.09 8.84 -11.43
CA GLN A 20 -9.55 8.44 -10.13
C GLN A 20 -9.30 6.93 -10.06
N LEU A 21 -10.24 6.10 -10.55
CA LEU A 21 -10.08 4.65 -10.59
C LEU A 21 -8.89 4.25 -11.45
N GLU A 22 -8.77 4.79 -12.66
CA GLU A 22 -7.65 4.51 -13.56
C GLU A 22 -6.31 4.92 -12.94
N SER A 23 -6.26 6.09 -12.29
CA SER A 23 -5.06 6.57 -11.58
C SER A 23 -4.66 5.61 -10.46
N VAL A 24 -5.62 5.22 -9.61
CA VAL A 24 -5.37 4.25 -8.52
C VAL A 24 -4.90 2.90 -9.05
N VAL A 25 -5.48 2.40 -10.15
CA VAL A 25 -5.06 1.14 -10.77
C VAL A 25 -3.62 1.25 -11.28
N ILE A 26 -3.27 2.35 -11.95
CA ILE A 26 -1.90 2.60 -12.41
C ILE A 26 -0.93 2.61 -11.23
N ASP A 27 -1.18 3.43 -10.21
CA ASP A 27 -0.32 3.57 -9.03
C ASP A 27 -0.09 2.22 -8.34
N LEU A 28 -1.15 1.43 -8.16
CA LEU A 28 -1.05 0.10 -7.54
C LEU A 28 -0.20 -0.85 -8.41
N THR A 29 -0.41 -0.86 -9.72
CA THR A 29 0.34 -1.75 -10.62
C THR A 29 1.80 -1.38 -10.76
N GLU A 30 2.13 -0.08 -10.70
CA GLU A 30 3.50 0.43 -10.68
C GLU A 30 4.20 -0.01 -9.40
N GLN A 31 3.60 0.21 -8.23
CA GLN A 31 4.13 -0.25 -6.94
C GLN A 31 4.38 -1.76 -6.93
N ILE A 32 3.46 -2.55 -7.47
CA ILE A 32 3.65 -4.01 -7.59
C ILE A 32 4.88 -4.31 -8.45
N CYS A 33 5.06 -3.62 -9.58
CA CYS A 33 6.21 -3.83 -10.47
C CYS A 33 7.54 -3.45 -9.79
N GLU A 34 7.59 -2.30 -9.11
CA GLU A 34 8.77 -1.83 -8.38
C GLU A 34 9.17 -2.80 -7.27
N ILE A 35 8.20 -3.26 -6.46
CA ILE A 35 8.44 -4.25 -5.40
C ILE A 35 8.97 -5.56 -6.00
N MET A 36 8.38 -6.02 -7.10
CA MET A 36 8.84 -7.22 -7.79
C MET A 36 10.27 -7.09 -8.30
N GLU A 37 10.61 -5.94 -8.90
CA GLU A 37 11.96 -5.65 -9.37
C GLU A 37 12.97 -5.61 -8.21
N ALA A 38 12.67 -4.86 -7.16
CA ALA A 38 13.52 -4.72 -5.97
C ALA A 38 13.80 -6.07 -5.27
N LYS A 39 12.82 -6.98 -5.27
CA LYS A 39 12.94 -8.31 -4.65
C LYS A 39 13.39 -9.40 -5.61
N GLY A 40 13.62 -9.08 -6.89
CA GLY A 40 13.96 -10.07 -7.92
C GLY A 40 12.86 -11.11 -8.17
N ILE A 41 11.60 -10.77 -7.91
CA ILE A 41 10.44 -11.65 -8.07
C ILE A 41 9.96 -11.58 -9.52
N SER A 42 10.00 -12.70 -10.24
CA SER A 42 9.46 -12.75 -11.60
C SER A 42 7.94 -12.86 -11.61
N ARG A 43 7.32 -12.55 -12.75
CA ARG A 43 5.87 -12.80 -12.97
C ARG A 43 5.48 -14.27 -12.75
N ALA A 44 6.39 -15.21 -12.99
CA ALA A 44 6.14 -16.63 -12.74
C ALA A 44 6.18 -16.96 -11.24
N ASP A 45 7.05 -16.29 -10.48
CA ASP A 45 7.11 -16.42 -9.02
C ASP A 45 5.83 -15.91 -8.36
N LEU A 46 5.40 -14.70 -8.73
CA LEU A 46 4.16 -14.12 -8.23
C LEU A 46 2.94 -15.00 -8.58
N ALA A 47 2.91 -15.54 -9.80
CA ALA A 47 1.84 -16.45 -10.22
C ALA A 47 1.78 -17.71 -9.34
N ARG A 48 2.94 -18.31 -9.01
CA ARG A 48 3.02 -19.47 -8.12
C ARG A 48 2.59 -19.14 -6.69
N LYS A 49 3.02 -18.00 -6.16
CA LYS A 49 2.63 -17.51 -4.82
C LYS A 49 1.11 -17.34 -4.68
N LEU A 50 0.47 -16.80 -5.72
CA LEU A 50 -0.97 -16.51 -5.72
C LEU A 50 -1.86 -17.70 -6.13
N ASP A 51 -1.27 -18.84 -6.50
CA ASP A 51 -1.98 -19.95 -7.16
C ASP A 51 -2.81 -19.47 -8.38
N LYS A 52 -2.13 -18.74 -9.29
CA LYS A 52 -2.71 -18.18 -10.52
C LYS A 52 -1.85 -18.51 -11.75
N SER A 53 -2.43 -18.27 -12.92
CA SER A 53 -1.69 -18.37 -14.18
C SER A 53 -0.78 -17.15 -14.39
N ARG A 54 0.33 -17.34 -15.11
CA ARG A 54 1.20 -16.22 -15.54
C ARG A 54 0.46 -15.20 -16.42
N ALA A 55 -0.54 -15.66 -17.18
CA ALA A 55 -1.39 -14.79 -17.98
C ALA A 55 -2.26 -13.89 -17.09
N TRP A 56 -2.80 -14.43 -16.00
CA TRP A 56 -3.54 -13.65 -15.01
C TRP A 56 -2.65 -12.58 -14.37
N VAL A 57 -1.41 -12.91 -13.97
CA VAL A 57 -0.47 -11.91 -13.43
C VAL A 57 -0.15 -10.83 -14.47
N THR A 58 0.12 -11.21 -15.71
CA THR A 58 0.34 -10.24 -16.80
C THR A 58 -0.85 -9.29 -16.95
N LYS A 59 -2.07 -9.80 -16.82
CA LYS A 59 -3.29 -9.00 -16.90
C LYS A 59 -3.40 -8.01 -15.74
N VAL A 60 -3.13 -8.46 -14.51
CA VAL A 60 -3.07 -7.58 -13.33
C VAL A 60 -2.07 -6.45 -13.54
N LEU A 61 -0.84 -6.77 -13.96
CA LEU A 61 0.23 -5.77 -14.14
C LEU A 61 0.02 -4.84 -15.34
N ARG A 62 -0.96 -5.10 -16.21
CA ARG A 62 -1.32 -4.20 -17.30
C ARG A 62 -2.28 -3.10 -16.88
N GLY A 63 -2.94 -3.24 -15.72
CA GLY A 63 -3.99 -2.32 -15.29
C GLY A 63 -5.24 -2.34 -16.18
N ASP A 64 -5.39 -3.32 -17.07
CA ASP A 64 -6.47 -3.36 -18.08
C ASP A 64 -7.84 -3.83 -17.53
N GLN A 65 -7.94 -3.96 -16.21
CA GLN A 65 -9.13 -4.47 -15.53
C GLN A 65 -9.33 -3.78 -14.19
N ASN A 66 -10.59 -3.60 -13.82
CA ASN A 66 -10.95 -3.23 -12.46
C ASN A 66 -10.60 -4.37 -11.49
N LEU A 67 -9.56 -4.17 -10.69
CA LEU A 67 -9.11 -5.14 -9.70
C LEU A 67 -10.02 -5.10 -8.47
N THR A 68 -10.39 -6.26 -7.95
CA THR A 68 -11.08 -6.29 -6.64
C THR A 68 -10.09 -5.94 -5.54
N LEU A 69 -10.55 -5.28 -4.47
CA LEU A 69 -9.70 -5.01 -3.30
C LEU A 69 -9.04 -6.28 -2.74
N LYS A 70 -9.76 -7.41 -2.76
CA LYS A 70 -9.19 -8.72 -2.39
C LYS A 70 -7.97 -9.07 -3.26
N THR A 71 -8.06 -8.87 -4.58
CA THR A 71 -6.96 -9.14 -5.50
C THR A 71 -5.75 -8.28 -5.16
N VAL A 72 -5.96 -6.99 -4.91
CA VAL A 72 -4.88 -6.07 -4.56
C VAL A 72 -4.23 -6.52 -3.25
N VAL A 73 -5.02 -6.77 -2.20
CA VAL A 73 -4.52 -7.25 -0.90
C VAL A 73 -3.75 -8.56 -1.04
N ASP A 74 -4.29 -9.56 -1.75
CA ASP A 74 -3.61 -10.86 -1.94
C ASP A 74 -2.23 -10.66 -2.61
N VAL A 75 -2.15 -9.80 -3.64
CA VAL A 75 -0.89 -9.52 -4.35
C VAL A 75 0.15 -8.88 -3.43
N PHE A 76 -0.20 -7.80 -2.74
CA PHE A 76 0.74 -7.13 -1.83
C PHE A 76 1.12 -8.03 -0.65
N TRP A 77 0.18 -8.80 -0.12
CA TRP A 77 0.42 -9.75 0.96
C TRP A 77 1.43 -10.83 0.57
N GLU A 78 1.30 -11.43 -0.62
CA GLU A 78 2.26 -12.41 -1.14
C GLU A 78 3.64 -11.83 -1.45
N LEU A 79 3.69 -10.51 -1.67
CA LEU A 79 4.92 -9.74 -1.79
C LEU A 79 5.47 -9.31 -0.42
N GLY A 80 4.76 -9.55 0.69
CA GLY A 80 5.17 -9.22 2.05
C GLY A 80 4.92 -7.76 2.44
N TYR A 81 3.90 -7.13 1.85
CA TYR A 81 3.50 -5.75 2.11
C TYR A 81 2.04 -5.68 2.57
N ARG A 82 1.75 -4.68 3.39
CA ARG A 82 0.38 -4.26 3.73
C ARG A 82 0.03 -2.99 2.97
N ILE A 83 -1.26 -2.80 2.70
CA ILE A 83 -1.77 -1.61 2.01
C ILE A 83 -2.49 -0.73 3.02
N GLU A 84 -2.21 0.56 2.96
CA GLU A 84 -2.90 1.61 3.71
C GLU A 84 -3.48 2.61 2.71
N PHE A 85 -4.61 3.23 3.05
CA PHE A 85 -5.30 4.18 2.17
C PHE A 85 -5.44 5.53 2.87
N GLU A 86 -5.17 6.59 2.11
CA GLU A 86 -5.47 7.96 2.50
C GLU A 86 -6.54 8.53 1.56
N SER A 87 -7.30 9.50 2.06
CA SER A 87 -8.33 10.18 1.28
C SER A 87 -8.19 11.69 1.43
N HIS A 88 -8.35 12.40 0.33
CA HIS A 88 -8.27 13.85 0.29
C HIS A 88 -9.56 14.43 -0.29
N PRO A 89 -9.95 15.66 0.09
CA PRO A 89 -11.05 16.36 -0.56
C PRO A 89 -10.83 16.41 -2.08
N LYS A 90 -11.90 16.15 -2.83
CA LYS A 90 -11.92 16.33 -4.29
C LYS A 90 -11.52 17.77 -4.60
N MET A 91 -10.61 18.00 -5.56
CA MET A 91 -10.25 19.36 -5.95
C MET A 91 -11.53 20.11 -6.39
N PRO A 92 -11.79 21.30 -5.82
CA PRO A 92 -12.94 22.08 -6.23
C PRO A 92 -12.85 22.40 -7.72
N SER A 93 -14.00 22.36 -8.38
CA SER A 93 -14.14 22.76 -9.78
C SER A 93 -13.60 24.17 -9.96
N TRP A 94 -13.00 24.51 -11.11
CA TRP A 94 -12.46 25.86 -11.37
C TRP A 94 -13.50 26.99 -11.16
N SER A 95 -14.79 26.69 -11.27
CA SER A 95 -15.91 27.58 -10.95
C SER A 95 -16.08 27.92 -9.45
N GLU A 96 -15.42 27.20 -8.55
CA GLU A 96 -15.52 27.31 -7.09
C GLU A 96 -14.27 28.01 -6.48
N TRP A 97 -13.29 28.40 -7.28
CA TRP A 97 -12.00 28.96 -6.83
C TRP A 97 -12.10 30.35 -6.20
N GLY A 98 -13.24 31.03 -6.31
CA GLY A 98 -13.52 32.27 -5.59
C GLY A 98 -13.69 32.11 -4.07
N GLU A 99 -13.88 30.87 -3.58
CA GLU A 99 -14.09 30.57 -2.16
C GLU A 99 -12.91 29.77 -1.52
N TYR A 100 -11.92 29.35 -2.33
CA TYR A 100 -10.88 28.39 -1.93
C TYR A 100 -9.75 28.98 -1.06
N GLU A 101 -9.52 30.29 -1.07
CA GLU A 101 -8.49 30.94 -0.22
C GLU A 101 -8.78 30.85 1.30
N SER A 102 -9.92 30.28 1.71
CA SER A 102 -10.34 30.23 3.12
C SER A 102 -10.27 28.84 3.79
N TYR A 103 -10.01 27.76 3.04
CA TYR A 103 -9.93 26.41 3.63
C TYR A 103 -8.57 26.18 4.30
N SER A 104 -8.61 26.16 5.63
CA SER A 104 -7.48 25.87 6.50
C SER A 104 -7.02 24.43 6.30
N SER A 105 -5.74 24.12 6.57
CA SER A 105 -5.15 22.76 6.55
C SER A 105 -5.82 21.73 7.49
N ARG A 106 -6.98 22.03 8.07
CA ARG A 106 -7.79 21.21 8.96
C ARG A 106 -8.86 20.38 8.22
N ASP A 107 -9.11 20.63 6.93
CA ASP A 107 -10.13 19.90 6.16
C ASP A 107 -9.61 18.57 5.57
N VAL A 108 -8.35 18.22 5.86
CA VAL A 108 -7.83 16.86 5.65
C VAL A 108 -8.27 16.01 6.83
N VAL A 109 -9.35 15.23 6.66
CA VAL A 109 -9.73 14.21 7.63
C VAL A 109 -8.73 13.06 7.53
N SER A 110 -7.69 13.10 8.35
CA SER A 110 -6.84 11.93 8.60
C SER A 110 -7.62 10.93 9.45
N ILE A 111 -8.32 9.99 8.81
CA ILE A 111 -8.82 8.79 9.50
C ILE A 111 -7.62 7.85 9.68
N ASN A 112 -6.81 8.12 10.69
CA ASN A 112 -5.77 7.18 11.16
C ASN A 112 -6.47 5.99 11.83
N VAL A 113 -6.36 4.78 11.26
CA VAL A 113 -6.78 3.53 11.96
C VAL A 113 -5.58 2.74 12.51
N TYR A 114 -4.35 3.22 12.36
CA TYR A 114 -3.20 2.64 13.06
C TYR A 114 -2.29 3.72 13.63
N SER A 115 -2.58 4.14 14.86
CA SER A 115 -1.68 4.92 15.70
C SER A 115 -0.87 3.99 16.60
N GLU A 116 -0.08 3.09 16.04
CA GLU A 116 1.11 2.55 16.71
C GLU A 116 2.22 2.38 15.67
N PRO A 117 3.39 3.02 15.85
CA PRO A 117 4.53 2.82 14.97
C PRO A 117 5.03 1.38 15.06
N LEU A 118 5.31 0.75 13.92
CA LEU A 118 6.01 -0.55 13.79
C LEU A 118 7.50 -0.47 14.20
N ASP A 119 7.84 0.36 15.19
CA ASP A 119 9.16 0.40 15.83
C ASP A 119 9.16 -0.28 17.21
N SER A 120 8.07 -0.95 17.60
CA SER A 120 8.03 -1.84 18.77
C SER A 120 8.49 -3.26 18.48
N PHE A 121 9.10 -3.51 17.31
CA PHE A 121 9.79 -4.75 16.98
C PHE A 121 11.31 -4.57 17.04
N GLU A 122 11.81 -3.93 18.08
CA GLU A 122 13.15 -4.25 18.57
C GLU A 122 13.06 -5.61 19.23
N ALA A 123 13.58 -6.61 18.53
CA ALA A 123 13.84 -7.91 19.10
C ALA A 123 14.87 -7.75 20.23
N GLU A 124 14.42 -7.70 21.48
CA GLU A 124 15.24 -8.12 22.62
C GLU A 124 15.45 -9.64 22.53
N TYR A 125 16.30 -10.07 21.59
CA TYR A 125 17.16 -11.21 21.86
C TYR A 125 18.32 -10.66 22.70
N GLU A 126 18.10 -10.53 24.00
CA GLU A 126 19.20 -10.47 24.94
C GLU A 126 19.93 -11.82 24.85
N ASP A 127 21.22 -11.76 24.51
CA ASP A 127 22.19 -12.85 24.67
C ASP A 127 22.16 -13.34 26.13
N GLN A 128 21.25 -14.25 26.46
CA GLN A 128 21.39 -15.05 27.67
C GLN A 128 22.41 -16.15 27.37
N PRO A 129 23.56 -16.19 28.08
CA PRO A 129 24.45 -17.32 27.96
C PRO A 129 23.67 -18.57 28.38
N LEU A 130 23.83 -19.65 27.59
CA LEU A 130 23.33 -20.97 27.94
C LEU A 130 23.95 -21.38 29.27
N GLU A 131 23.24 -21.22 30.39
CA GLU A 131 23.66 -21.81 31.66
C GLU A 131 23.62 -23.34 31.49
N GLU A 132 24.81 -23.94 31.54
CA GLU A 132 24.96 -25.40 31.59
C GLU A 132 24.16 -25.96 32.78
N PRO A 133 23.54 -27.16 32.64
CA PRO A 133 22.74 -27.71 33.71
C PRO A 133 23.63 -28.04 34.91
N MET A 134 23.57 -27.22 35.96
CA MET A 134 24.19 -27.54 37.24
C MET A 134 23.44 -28.69 37.90
N GLU A 135 24.08 -29.85 37.91
CA GLU A 135 23.77 -30.96 38.80
C GLU A 135 23.76 -30.47 40.25
N GLN A 136 22.67 -30.71 40.98
CA GLN A 136 22.72 -30.71 42.44
C GLN A 136 22.09 -31.97 43.02
N GLU A 137 23.00 -32.74 43.60
CA GLU A 137 22.84 -33.88 44.47
C GLU A 137 21.82 -33.60 45.59
N ASN A 138 20.81 -34.46 45.71
CA ASN A 138 20.07 -34.61 46.96
C ASN A 138 20.82 -35.60 47.86
N VAL A 139 21.66 -35.07 48.74
CA VAL A 139 22.22 -35.79 49.89
C VAL A 139 21.17 -35.85 51.01
N VAL A 140 21.06 -37.05 51.57
CA VAL A 140 20.10 -37.57 52.55
C VAL A 140 20.20 -36.90 53.93
N ALA A 141 19.06 -36.84 54.64
CA ALA A 141 18.86 -37.26 56.05
C ALA A 141 18.13 -36.25 56.96
N ALA A 142 16.95 -36.64 57.47
CA ALA A 142 16.72 -36.98 58.88
C ALA A 142 15.30 -37.52 59.08
#